data_AF-A0A7W4JC41-F1
#
_entry.id   AF-A0A7W4JC41-F1
#
_cell.length_a   1.000
_cell.length_b   1.000
_cell.length_c   1.000
_cell.angle_alpha   90.00
_cell.angle_beta   90.00
_cell.angle_gamma   90.00
#
_symmetry.space_group_name_H-M   'P 1'
#
loop_
_entity.id
_entity.type
_entity.pdbx_description
1 polymer ?
#
loop_
_entity_poly.entity_id
_entity_poly.type
_entity_poly.pdbx_seq_one_letter_code
_entity_poly.pdbx_strand_id
1 'polypeptide(L)' 'MTNLHDTIQQLRAELTSYAISRRERAQIERELKRAIMALDRKDAMDREAPA' A
#
# COMPACT_ATOMS: atom_id res chain seq x y z
N MET A 1 13.68 -7.28 -12.36
CA MET A 1 13.24 -7.15 -10.95
C MET A 1 12.24 -6.01 -10.93
N THR A 2 10.96 -6.33 -10.78
CA THR A 2 9.92 -5.31 -10.65
C THR A 2 10.15 -4.59 -9.33
N ASN A 3 10.35 -3.27 -9.39
CA ASN A 3 10.57 -2.46 -8.21
C ASN A 3 9.25 -2.34 -7.44
N LEU A 4 9.29 -2.14 -6.12
CA LEU A 4 8.08 -1.99 -5.30
C LEU A 4 7.15 -0.89 -5.86
N HIS A 5 7.76 0.15 -6.42
CA HIS A 5 7.06 1.22 -7.13
C HIS A 5 6.28 0.71 -8.35
N ASP A 6 6.85 -0.19 -9.15
CA ASP A 6 6.19 -0.75 -10.33
C ASP A 6 5.00 -1.61 -9.91
N THR A 7 5.16 -2.40 -8.84
CA THR A 7 4.06 -3.19 -8.27
C THR A 7 2.92 -2.30 -7.77
N ILE A 8 3.22 -1.17 -7.13
CA ILE A 8 2.21 -0.22 -6.67
C ILE A 8 1.46 0.42 -7.86
N GLN A 9 2.17 0.80 -8.92
CA GLN A 9 1.54 1.38 -10.11
C GLN A 9 0.65 0.38 -10.83
N GLN A 10 1.08 -0.89 -10.90
CA GLN A 10 0.30 -1.97 -11.51
C GLN A 10 -1.00 -2.22 -10.74
N LEU A 11 -0.95 -2.28 -9.41
CA LEU A 11 -2.14 -2.43 -8.56
C LEU A 11 -3.11 -1.25 -8.67
N ARG A 12 -2.60 -0.02 -8.85
CA ARG A 12 -3.46 1.17 -9.09
C ARG A 12 -4.17 1.10 -10.45
N ALA A 13 -3.50 0.58 -11.47
CA ALA A 13 -4.09 0.40 -12.79
C ALA A 13 -5.19 -0.66 -12.76
N GLU A 14 -4.94 -1.79 -12.10
CA GLU A 14 -5.93 -2.86 -11.89
C GLU A 14 -7.16 -2.36 -11.12
N LEU A 15 -6.97 -1.59 -10.04
CA LEU A 15 -8.09 -0.97 -9.30
C LEU A 15 -8.93 0.00 -10.13
N THR A 16 -8.34 0.64 -11.14
CA THR A 16 -9.06 1.55 -12.04
C THR A 16 -9.79 0.78 -13.15
N SER A 17 -9.33 -0.44 -13.47
CA SER A 17 -9.97 -1.35 -14.42
C SER A 17 -11.20 -2.05 -13.85
N TYR A 18 -11.31 -2.21 -12.54
CA TYR A 18 -12.52 -2.74 -11.91
C TYR A 18 -13.62 -1.67 -11.90
N ALA A 19 -14.85 -2.05 -12.25
CA ALA A 19 -16.05 -1.24 -12.05
C ALA A 19 -16.43 -1.21 -10.56
N ILE A 20 -15.50 -0.79 -9.70
CA ILE A 20 -15.73 -0.63 -8.27
C ILE A 20 -16.39 0.72 -8.00
N SER A 21 -17.35 0.71 -7.09
CA SER A 21 -18.02 1.92 -6.65
C SER A 21 -17.02 2.87 -5.98
N ARG A 22 -17.31 4.18 -5.99
CA ARG A 22 -16.49 5.18 -5.27
C ARG A 22 -16.28 4.81 -3.79
N ARG A 23 -17.24 4.10 -3.19
CA ARG A 23 -17.20 3.64 -1.79
C ARG A 23 -16.18 2.51 -1.60
N GLU A 24 -16.18 1.52 -2.48
CA GLU A 24 -15.19 0.43 -2.46
C GLU A 24 -13.79 0.97 -2.71
N ARG A 25 -13.63 1.89 -3.68
CA ARG A 25 -12.35 2.56 -3.92
C ARG A 25 -11.83 3.29 -2.68
N ALA A 26 -12.68 4.05 -2.00
CA ALA A 26 -12.31 4.74 -0.78
C ALA A 26 -11.99 3.78 0.38
N GLN A 27 -12.60 2.59 0.43
CA GLN A 27 -12.25 1.58 1.41
C GLN A 27 -10.86 1.01 1.16
N ILE A 28 -10.57 0.64 -0.09
CA ILE A 28 -9.27 0.10 -0.50
C ILE A 28 -8.15 1.13 -0.26
N GLU A 29 -8.37 2.40 -0.61
CA GLU A 29 -7.39 3.46 -0.35
C GLU A 29 -7.12 3.66 1.16
N ARG A 30 -8.14 3.52 2.02
CA ARG A 30 -7.97 3.58 3.48
C ARG A 30 -7.17 2.41 4.01
N GLU A 31 -7.44 1.20 3.54
CA GLU A 31 -6.71 0.00 3.94
C GLU A 31 -5.26 0.06 3.47
N LEU A 32 -5.01 0.52 2.24
CA LEU A 32 -3.66 0.75 1.71
C LEU A 32 -2.88 1.75 2.58
N LYS A 33 -3.50 2.88 2.94
CA LYS A 33 -2.85 3.87 3.81
C LYS A 33 -2.49 3.28 5.18
N ARG A 34 -3.36 2.43 5.76
CA ARG A 34 -3.09 1.75 7.03
C ARG A 34 -1.94 0.75 6.90
N ALA A 35 -1.89 -0.01 5.82
CA ALA A 35 -0.82 -0.96 5.54
C ALA A 35 0.54 -0.24 5.41
N ILE A 36 0.58 0.87 4.68
CA ILE A 36 1.79 1.72 4.57
C ILE A 36 2.23 2.21 5.94
N MET A 37 1.32 2.78 6.74
CA MET A 37 1.67 3.25 8.10
C MET A 37 2.07 2.13 9.06
N ALA A 38 1.60 0.90 8.84
CA ALA A 38 2.03 -0.26 9.62
C ALA A 38 3.43 -0.71 9.21
N LEU A 39 3.74 -0.67 7.90
CA LEU A 39 5.06 -0.96 7.37
C LEU A 39 6.09 0.08 7.81
N ASP A 40 5.79 1.38 7.68
CA ASP A 40 6.66 2.46 8.13
C ASP A 40 6.99 2.36 9.63
N ARG A 41 6.00 1.98 10.46
CA ARG A 41 6.21 1.75 11.89
C ARG A 41 7.08 0.52 12.15
N LYS A 42 6.88 -0.55 11.39
CA LYS A 42 7.71 -1.76 11.50
C LYS A 42 9.15 -1.46 11.08
N ASP A 43 9.36 -0.76 9.97
CA ASP A 43 10.68 -0.35 9.49
C ASP A 43 11.37 0.60 10.47
N ALA A 44 10.63 1.45 11.18
CA ALA A 44 11.17 2.30 12.24
C ALA A 44 11.60 1.47 13.47
N MET A 45 10.80 0.48 13.89
CA MET A 45 11.15 -0.41 15.00
C MET A 45 12.34 -1.32 14.66
N ASP A 46 12.41 -1.84 13.44
CA ASP A 46 13.52 -2.68 12.98
C ASP A 46 14.84 -1.88 12.88
N ARG A 47 14.76 -0.56 12.69
CA ARG A 47 15.93 0.36 12.67
C ARG A 47 16.36 0.82 14.07
N GLU A 48 15.49 0.72 15.09
CA GLU A 48 15.78 1.06 16.50
C GLU A 48 16.23 -0.12 17.35
N ALA A 49 16.25 -1.35 16.83
CA ALA A 49 16.81 -2.50 17.52
C ALA A 49 18.35 -2.35 17.63
N PRO A 50 18.94 -2.25 18.85
CA PRO A 50 20.39 -2.22 18.99
C PRO A 50 20.96 -3.61 18.67
N ALA A 51 22.07 -3.62 17.93
CA ALA A 51 22.87 -4.81 17.63
C ALA A 51 23.51 -5.42 18.88
#